data_AF-G9YRK6-F1
#
_entry.id   AF-G9YRK6-F1
#
_cell.length_a   1.000
_cell.length_b   1.000
_cell.length_c   1.000
_cell.angle_alpha   90.00
_cell.angle_beta   90.00
_cell.angle_gamma   90.00
#
_symmetry.space_group_name_H-M   'P 1'
#
loop_
_entity.id
_entity.type
_entity.pdbx_description
1 polymer ?
#
loop_
_entity_poly.entity_id
_entity_poly.type
_entity_poly.pdbx_seq_one_letter_code
_entity_poly.pdbx_strand_id
1 'polypeptide(L)'
;MERVVDALTSPLGDYAPRCRHLMVDYKDKAGRDLHQEILTLHHPAGTDEALVESIKVEAAQKGCRLTALAECVEDGVWKALYLSPGYLEEYAEEMGLTMPKDIPAALAARGFCMAEGC
;
A
#
# COMPACT_ATOMS: atom_id res chain seq x y z
N MET A 1 6.74 -17.34 -2.37
CA MET A 1 6.67 -16.63 -3.67
C MET A 1 7.93 -15.79 -3.91
N GLU A 2 8.47 -15.13 -2.89
CA GLU A 2 9.73 -14.36 -2.98
C GLU A 2 10.92 -15.14 -3.54
N ARG A 3 11.12 -16.40 -3.10
CA ARG A 3 12.17 -17.28 -3.65
C ARG A 3 12.04 -17.55 -5.15
N VAL A 4 10.81 -17.54 -5.68
CA VAL A 4 10.57 -17.69 -7.13
C VAL A 4 10.99 -16.41 -7.84
N VAL A 5 10.63 -15.25 -7.29
CA VAL A 5 11.01 -13.95 -7.84
C VAL A 5 12.53 -13.80 -7.85
N ASP A 6 13.20 -14.11 -6.75
CA ASP A 6 14.66 -14.08 -6.63
C ASP A 6 15.34 -15.01 -7.64
N ALA A 7 14.83 -16.23 -7.83
CA ALA A 7 15.35 -17.14 -8.85
C ALA A 7 15.20 -16.59 -10.29
N LEU A 8 14.17 -15.78 -10.56
CA LEU A 8 13.93 -15.18 -11.87
C LEU A 8 14.72 -13.88 -12.10
N THR A 9 15.03 -13.12 -11.05
CA THR A 9 15.63 -11.79 -11.16
C THR A 9 17.09 -11.72 -10.75
N SER A 10 17.59 -12.64 -9.92
CA SER A 10 18.99 -12.63 -9.45
C SER A 10 20.05 -12.65 -10.56
N PRO A 11 19.86 -13.25 -11.76
CA PRO A 11 20.83 -13.13 -12.85
C PRO A 11 21.06 -11.70 -13.36
N LEU A 12 20.16 -10.76 -13.06
CA LEU A 12 20.31 -9.34 -13.41
C LEU A 12 21.27 -8.58 -12.48
N GLY A 13 21.70 -9.18 -11.36
CA GLY A 13 22.59 -8.55 -10.40
C GLY A 13 22.05 -7.21 -9.91
N ASP A 14 22.87 -6.16 -9.97
CA ASP A 14 22.51 -4.80 -9.54
C ASP A 14 21.37 -4.16 -10.36
N TYR A 15 21.02 -4.75 -11.50
CA TYR A 15 19.89 -4.33 -12.34
C TYR A 15 18.58 -5.04 -11.99
N ALA A 16 18.59 -5.98 -11.03
CA ALA A 16 17.41 -6.71 -10.63
C ALA A 16 16.35 -5.76 -10.06
N PRO A 17 15.08 -5.89 -10.48
CA PRO A 17 14.00 -5.08 -9.90
C PRO A 17 13.85 -5.38 -8.40
N ARG A 18 13.38 -4.38 -7.66
CA ARG A 18 13.01 -4.56 -6.26
C ARG A 18 11.72 -5.38 -6.19
N CYS A 19 11.78 -6.51 -5.49
CA CYS A 19 10.57 -7.23 -5.10
C CYS A 19 9.96 -6.53 -3.88
N ARG A 20 8.70 -6.10 -4.00
CA ARG A 20 7.94 -5.42 -2.95
C ARG A 20 6.83 -6.37 -2.48
N HIS A 21 6.81 -6.70 -1.20
CA HIS A 21 5.77 -7.54 -0.58
C HIS A 21 4.69 -6.65 0.01
N LEU A 22 3.49 -6.73 -0.55
CA LEU A 22 2.43 -5.76 -0.31
C LEU A 22 1.16 -6.42 0.22
N MET A 23 0.50 -5.73 1.14
CA MET A 23 -0.88 -5.95 1.53
C MET A 23 -1.69 -4.81 0.92
N VAL A 24 -2.64 -5.17 0.06
CA VAL A 24 -3.46 -4.22 -0.68
C VAL A 24 -4.90 -4.34 -0.24
N ASP A 25 -5.51 -3.20 -0.01
CA ASP A 25 -6.93 -3.08 0.29
C ASP A 25 -7.62 -2.32 -0.82
N TYR A 26 -8.63 -2.94 -1.42
CA TYR A 26 -9.46 -2.33 -2.44
C TYR A 26 -10.92 -2.28 -2.01
N LYS A 27 -11.65 -1.31 -2.54
CA LYS A 27 -13.11 -1.27 -2.47
C LYS A 27 -13.72 -1.45 -3.85
N ASP A 28 -14.62 -2.41 -3.99
CA ASP A 28 -15.32 -2.68 -5.25
C ASP A 28 -16.47 -1.69 -5.51
N LYS A 29 -17.14 -1.80 -6.67
CA LYS A 29 -18.26 -0.91 -7.02
C LYS A 29 -19.48 -1.01 -6.09
N ALA A 30 -19.60 -2.12 -5.35
CA ALA A 30 -20.67 -2.33 -4.39
C ALA A 30 -20.28 -1.85 -2.97
N GLY A 31 -19.06 -1.30 -2.81
CA GLY A 31 -18.56 -0.82 -1.53
C GLY A 31 -17.89 -1.90 -0.67
N ARG A 32 -17.71 -3.12 -1.20
CA ARG A 32 -17.13 -4.24 -0.45
C ARG A 32 -15.62 -4.18 -0.44
N ASP A 33 -15.03 -4.50 0.70
CA ASP A 33 -13.59 -4.57 0.87
C ASP A 33 -13.03 -5.88 0.31
N LEU A 34 -11.89 -5.75 -0.36
CA LEU A 34 -11.15 -6.81 -1.01
C LEU A 34 -9.68 -6.68 -0.58
N HIS A 35 -9.27 -7.53 0.35
CA HIS A 35 -7.90 -7.59 0.82
C HIS A 35 -7.09 -8.60 0.01
N GLN A 36 -5.90 -8.21 -0.44
CA GLN A 36 -5.03 -9.07 -1.22
C GLN A 36 -3.56 -8.87 -0.83
N GLU A 37 -2.90 -9.96 -0.49
CA GLU A 37 -1.44 -10.00 -0.37
C GLU A 37 -0.82 -10.29 -1.74
N ILE A 38 0.11 -9.44 -2.19
CA ILE A 38 0.76 -9.54 -3.49
C ILE A 38 2.27 -9.35 -3.39
N LEU A 39 3.00 -9.87 -4.39
CA LEU A 39 4.36 -9.44 -4.68
C LEU A 39 4.36 -8.68 -6.01
N THR A 40 5.02 -7.53 -6.04
CA THR A 40 5.23 -6.77 -7.27
C THR A 40 6.72 -6.52 -7.51
N LEU A 41 7.09 -6.45 -8.78
CA LEU A 41 8.43 -6.11 -9.22
C LEU A 41 8.44 -4.65 -9.64
N HIS A 42 9.26 -3.85 -8.97
CA HIS A 42 9.37 -2.44 -9.23
C HIS A 42 10.78 -2.07 -9.69
N HIS A 43 10.89 -1.05 -10.54
CA HIS A 43 12.19 -0.56 -10.98
C HIS A 43 13.05 -0.19 -9.75
N PRO A 44 14.37 -0.47 -9.74
CA PRO A 44 15.22 -0.23 -8.56
C PRO A 44 15.19 1.22 -8.07
N ALA A 45 15.14 2.17 -9.01
CA ALA A 45 15.03 3.61 -8.75
C ALA A 45 13.59 4.12 -8.60
N GLY A 46 12.58 3.24 -8.57
CA GLY A 46 11.18 3.64 -8.46
C GLY A 46 10.81 4.07 -7.04
N THR A 47 10.01 5.13 -6.91
CA THR A 47 9.58 5.69 -5.63
C THR A 47 8.33 4.99 -5.07
N ASP A 48 8.01 5.24 -3.80
CA ASP A 48 6.79 4.72 -3.17
C ASP A 48 5.54 5.34 -3.81
N GLU A 49 5.59 6.61 -4.21
CA GLU A 49 4.50 7.31 -4.90
C GLU A 49 4.22 6.67 -6.26
N ALA A 50 5.27 6.38 -7.04
CA ALA A 50 5.12 5.72 -8.34
C ALA A 50 4.52 4.31 -8.20
N LEU A 51 4.89 3.59 -7.15
CA LEU A 51 4.29 2.29 -6.81
C LEU A 51 2.80 2.44 -6.45
N VAL A 52 2.45 3.41 -5.60
CA VAL A 52 1.05 3.65 -5.21
C VAL A 52 0.20 3.99 -6.44
N GLU A 53 0.69 4.84 -7.34
CA GLU A 53 -0.03 5.19 -8.56
C GLU A 53 -0.19 4.02 -9.53
N SER A 54 0.82 3.14 -9.68
CA SER A 54 0.68 1.95 -10.53
C SER A 54 -0.39 0.99 -9.98
N ILE A 55 -0.42 0.77 -8.66
CA ILE A 55 -1.44 -0.06 -8.01
C ILE A 55 -2.84 0.57 -8.11
N LYS A 56 -2.97 1.90 -8.03
CA LYS A 56 -4.25 2.59 -8.27
C LYS A 56 -4.75 2.36 -9.69
N VAL A 57 -3.89 2.44 -10.69
CA VAL A 57 -4.24 2.18 -12.09
C VAL A 57 -4.69 0.73 -12.27
N GLU A 58 -3.96 -0.23 -11.70
CA GLU A 58 -4.35 -1.66 -11.74
C GLU A 58 -5.69 -1.91 -11.04
N ALA A 59 -5.95 -1.27 -9.89
CA ALA A 59 -7.22 -1.36 -9.19
C ALA A 59 -8.37 -0.84 -10.07
N ALA A 60 -8.19 0.32 -10.69
CA ALA A 60 -9.19 0.93 -11.56
C ALA A 60 -9.52 0.05 -12.77
N GLN A 61 -8.52 -0.61 -13.37
CA GLN A 61 -8.72 -1.56 -14.47
C GLN A 61 -9.55 -2.79 -14.05
N LYS A 62 -9.46 -3.19 -12.78
CA LYS A 62 -10.30 -4.25 -12.17
C LYS A 62 -11.67 -3.74 -11.70
N GLY A 63 -11.97 -2.46 -11.95
CA GLY A 63 -13.21 -1.82 -11.49
C GLY A 63 -13.27 -1.58 -9.99
N CYS A 64 -12.12 -1.54 -9.31
CA CYS A 64 -11.98 -1.29 -7.89
C CYS A 64 -11.27 0.05 -7.63
N ARG A 65 -11.37 0.57 -6.41
CA ARG A 65 -10.58 1.70 -5.92
C ARG A 65 -9.59 1.20 -4.87
N LEU A 66 -8.33 1.64 -4.94
CA LEU A 66 -7.36 1.41 -3.87
C LEU A 66 -7.75 2.24 -2.63
N THR A 67 -7.87 1.59 -1.47
CA THR A 67 -8.24 2.23 -0.20
C THR A 67 -7.08 2.24 0.80
N ALA A 68 -6.23 1.21 0.82
CA ALA A 68 -4.98 1.21 1.55
C ALA A 68 -3.90 0.34 0.87
N LEU A 69 -2.64 0.67 1.13
CA LEU A 69 -1.49 -0.11 0.71
C LEU A 69 -0.45 -0.14 1.83
N ALA A 70 0.05 -1.32 2.15
CA ALA A 70 1.19 -1.50 3.06
C ALA A 70 2.24 -2.42 2.46
N GLU A 71 3.49 -2.22 2.85
CA GLU A 71 4.64 -3.04 2.49
C GLU A 71 5.22 -3.73 3.71
N CYS A 72 5.59 -5.00 3.56
CA CYS A 72 6.45 -5.71 4.51
C CYS A 72 7.91 -5.28 4.28
N VAL A 73 8.50 -4.57 5.23
CA VAL A 73 9.86 -4.00 5.11
C VAL A 73 10.94 -4.86 5.76
N GLU A 74 10.57 -5.61 6.80
CA GLU A 74 11.38 -6.58 7.54
C GLU A 74 10.44 -7.68 8.06
N ASP A 75 10.95 -8.89 8.37
CA ASP A 75 10.14 -10.07 8.77
C ASP A 75 8.98 -9.73 9.73
N GLY A 76 7.78 -9.54 9.18
CA GLY A 76 6.54 -9.24 9.91
C GLY A 76 6.29 -7.76 10.26
N VAL A 77 7.22 -6.85 9.93
CA VAL A 77 7.06 -5.40 10.09
C VAL A 77 6.43 -4.81 8.83
N TRP A 78 5.25 -4.23 9.00
CA TRP A 78 4.51 -3.59 7.91
C TRP A 78 4.54 -2.06 8.02
N LYS A 79 4.91 -1.41 6.92
CA LYS A 79 4.86 0.04 6.73
C LYS A 79 3.72 0.35 5.78
N ALA A 80 2.75 1.13 6.23
CA ALA A 80 1.72 1.62 5.32
C ALA A 80 2.30 2.68 4.36
N LEU A 81 2.02 2.55 3.07
CA LEU A 81 2.49 3.41 1.98
C LEU A 81 1.40 4.36 1.48
N TYR A 82 0.14 3.97 1.61
CA TYR A 82 -1.00 4.77 1.20
C TYR A 82 -2.22 4.45 2.05
N LEU A 83 -2.97 5.48 2.43
CA LEU A 83 -4.30 5.40 3.02
C LEU A 83 -5.17 6.42 2.28
N SER A 84 -6.32 5.98 1.76
CA SER A 84 -7.25 6.90 1.12
C SER A 84 -7.93 7.81 2.16
N PRO A 85 -8.33 9.03 1.80
CA PRO A 85 -9.10 9.88 2.70
C PRO A 85 -10.35 9.16 3.23
N GLY A 86 -10.59 9.22 4.54
CA GLY A 86 -11.72 8.55 5.19
C GLY A 86 -11.44 7.11 5.62
N TYR A 87 -10.31 6.51 5.23
CA TYR A 87 -10.01 5.10 5.53
C TYR A 87 -9.98 4.80 7.04
N LEU A 88 -9.31 5.66 7.82
CA LEU A 88 -9.17 5.43 9.26
C LEU A 88 -10.50 5.66 10.01
N GLU A 89 -11.28 6.64 9.55
CA GLU A 89 -12.60 6.94 10.08
C GLU A 89 -13.57 5.77 9.86
N GLU A 90 -13.63 5.24 8.63
CA GLU A 90 -14.41 4.05 8.28
C GLU A 90 -13.98 2.85 9.11
N TYR A 91 -12.67 2.57 9.16
CA TYR A 91 -12.15 1.44 9.94
C TYR A 91 -12.46 1.54 11.44
N ALA A 92 -12.37 2.75 12.01
CA ALA A 92 -12.69 2.94 13.42
C ALA A 92 -14.19 2.76 13.70
N GLU A 93 -15.06 3.25 12.82
CA GLU A 93 -16.51 3.04 12.94
C GLU A 93 -16.85 1.55 12.89
N GLU A 94 -16.33 0.82 11.90
CA GLU A 94 -16.56 -0.62 11.73
C GLU A 94 -16.09 -1.46 12.92
N MET A 95 -14.95 -1.06 13.52
CA MET A 95 -14.36 -1.76 14.65
C MET A 95 -14.87 -1.26 16.01
N GLY A 96 -15.76 -0.27 16.05
CA GLY A 96 -16.25 0.35 17.29
C GLY A 96 -15.16 1.08 18.09
N LEU A 97 -14.13 1.59 17.41
CA LEU A 97 -12.99 2.27 17.98
C LEU A 97 -13.24 3.78 18.09
N THR A 98 -12.59 4.41 19.06
CA THR A 98 -12.57 5.88 19.17
C THR A 98 -11.39 6.43 18.38
N MET A 99 -11.68 7.33 17.43
CA MET A 99 -10.63 8.01 16.68
C MET A 99 -9.77 8.90 17.59
N PRO A 100 -8.44 8.96 17.36
CA PRO A 100 -7.57 9.93 18.02
C PRO A 100 -8.04 11.37 17.78
N LYS A 101 -7.86 12.25 18.77
CA LYS A 101 -8.26 13.67 18.66
C LYS A 101 -7.45 14.45 17.61
N ASP A 102 -6.23 14.02 17.32
CA ASP A 102 -5.32 14.65 16.37
C ASP A 102 -4.79 13.61 15.37
N ILE A 103 -5.67 13.23 14.43
CA ILE A 103 -5.37 12.28 13.36
C ILE A 103 -4.23 12.80 12.47
N PRO A 104 -4.19 14.09 12.06
CA PRO A 104 -3.08 14.60 11.26
C PRO A 104 -1.71 14.42 11.93
N ALA A 105 -1.58 14.73 13.22
CA ALA A 105 -0.32 14.51 13.94
C ALA A 105 0.03 13.01 14.04
N ALA A 106 -0.97 12.15 14.28
CA ALA A 106 -0.77 10.69 14.33
C ALA A 106 -0.29 10.12 12.98
N LEU A 107 -0.84 10.63 11.87
CA LEU A 107 -0.43 10.28 10.51
C LEU A 107 0.98 10.80 10.20
N ALA A 108 1.27 12.06 10.52
CA ALA A 108 2.60 12.65 10.32
C ALA A 108 3.70 11.91 11.09
N ALA A 109 3.43 11.49 12.33
CA ALA A 109 4.36 10.68 13.13
C ALA A 109 4.67 9.31 12.50
N ARG A 110 3.86 8.86 11.54
CA ARG A 110 4.03 7.62 10.78
C ARG A 110 4.52 7.86 9.35
N GLY A 111 4.86 9.10 9.00
CA GLY A 111 5.37 9.47 7.69
C GLY A 111 4.30 9.68 6.62
N PHE A 112 3.03 9.79 7.01
CA PHE A 112 1.96 10.18 6.09
C PHE A 112 1.85 11.70 6.00
N CYS A 113 1.91 12.23 4.78
CA CYS A 113 1.49 13.59 4.50
C CYS A 113 0.03 13.57 4.03
N MET A 114 -0.85 14.31 4.72
CA MET A 114 -2.19 14.58 4.22
C MET A 114 -2.03 15.40 2.93
N ALA A 115 -2.62 14.92 1.83
CA ALA A 115 -2.54 15.57 0.53
C ALA A 115 -3.40 16.85 0.48
N GLU A 116 -3.00 17.87 1.23
CA GLU A 116 -3.30 19.29 1.02
C GLU A 116 -2.12 20.10 1.59
N GLY A 117 -1.02 20.23 0.82
CA GLY A 117 0.06 21.18 1.13
C GLY A 117 1.48 20.61 1.20
N CYS A 118 2.01 20.14 0.07
CA CYS A 118 3.44 20.27 -0.28
C CYS A 118 3.53 20.93 -1.65
#